data_AF-A0A536RX78-F1
#
_entry.id   AF-A0A536RX78-F1
#
_cell.length_a   1.000
_cell.length_b   1.000
_cell.length_c   1.000
_cell.angle_alpha   90.00
_cell.angle_beta   90.00
_cell.angle_gamma   90.00
#
_symmetry.space_group_name_H-M   'P 1'
#
loop_
_entity.id
_entity.type
_entity.pdbx_description
1 polymer ?
#
loop_
_entity_poly.entity_id
_entity_poly.type
_entity_poly.pdbx_seq_one_letter_code
_entity_poly.pdbx_strand_id
1 'polypeptide(L)'
;MTRRLEERDLRSLERRSMYGIFHPLDVEERLPRELIHEGWRQRLCEIHFLEVTGALYLPALIMAMIALGSAHVNPLLGFVVMSSLFMGFLIYTISARYR
;
A
#
# COMPACT_ATOMS: atom_id res chain seq x y z
N MET A 1 26.45 -21.87 -30.59
CA MET A 1 26.20 -20.79 -31.59
C MET A 1 26.46 -19.45 -30.91
N THR A 2 27.62 -18.87 -31.12
CA THR A 2 27.99 -17.55 -30.58
C THR A 2 27.43 -16.47 -31.50
N ARG A 3 26.36 -15.78 -31.07
CA ARG A 3 25.75 -14.68 -31.83
C ARG A 3 26.69 -13.46 -31.72
N ARG A 4 27.21 -12.96 -32.84
CA ARG A 4 27.96 -11.68 -32.86
C ARG A 4 26.98 -10.56 -32.49
N LEU A 5 27.29 -9.83 -31.43
CA LEU A 5 26.61 -8.59 -31.07
C LEU A 5 27.01 -7.52 -32.09
N GLU A 6 26.04 -7.02 -32.84
CA GLU A 6 26.24 -5.91 -33.78
C GLU A 6 25.83 -4.57 -33.14
N GLU A 7 26.35 -3.43 -33.61
CA GLU A 7 26.03 -2.11 -33.06
C GLU A 7 24.53 -1.78 -33.04
N ARG A 8 23.76 -2.41 -33.95
CA ARG A 8 22.29 -2.37 -33.97
C ARG A 8 21.66 -2.96 -32.70
N ASP A 9 22.24 -4.02 -32.14
CA ASP A 9 21.75 -4.67 -30.91
C ASP A 9 22.05 -3.83 -29.65
N LEU A 10 22.97 -2.86 -29.76
CA LEU A 10 23.28 -1.91 -28.68
C LEU A 10 22.32 -0.71 -28.65
N ARG A 11 21.48 -0.53 -29.68
CA ARG A 11 20.39 0.45 -29.65
C ARG A 11 19.19 -0.15 -28.93
N SER A 12 19.09 0.16 -27.63
CA SER A 12 18.02 -0.27 -26.72
C SER A 12 16.60 0.14 -27.13
N LEU A 13 16.43 1.01 -28.14
CA LEU A 13 15.14 1.54 -28.60
C LEU A 13 14.78 1.18 -30.05
N GLU A 14 15.48 0.23 -30.67
CA GLU A 14 15.05 -0.25 -31.99
C GLU A 14 13.75 -1.09 -31.86
N ARG A 15 12.82 -0.93 -32.81
CA ARG A 15 11.48 -1.56 -32.77
C ARG A 15 11.53 -3.08 -32.50
N ARG A 16 12.58 -3.76 -32.95
CA ARG A 16 12.77 -5.20 -32.79
C ARG A 16 13.28 -5.59 -31.39
N SER A 17 14.11 -4.78 -30.74
CA SER A 17 14.57 -5.01 -29.36
C SER A 17 13.49 -4.66 -28.33
N MET A 18 12.64 -3.67 -28.64
CA MET A 18 11.46 -3.32 -27.82
C MET A 18 10.55 -4.53 -27.52
N TYR A 19 10.25 -5.36 -28.52
CA TYR A 19 9.35 -6.52 -28.32
C TYR A 19 9.95 -7.60 -27.41
N GLY A 20 11.27 -7.66 -27.27
CA GLY A 20 11.94 -8.55 -26.32
C GLY A 20 12.03 -7.95 -24.91
N ILE A 21 12.32 -6.66 -24.80
CA ILE A 21 12.48 -5.97 -23.52
C ILE A 21 11.12 -5.76 -22.82
N PHE A 22 10.08 -5.46 -23.58
CA PHE A 22 8.73 -5.20 -23.06
C PHE A 22 7.75 -6.36 -23.33
N HIS A 23 8.26 -7.59 -23.48
CA HIS A 23 7.40 -8.78 -23.54
C HIS A 23 6.57 -8.86 -22.25
N PRO A 24 5.23 -9.05 -22.32
CA PRO A 24 4.43 -9.31 -21.13
C PRO A 24 4.98 -10.51 -20.35
N LEU A 25 5.12 -10.39 -19.03
CA LEU A 25 5.66 -11.45 -18.18
C LEU A 25 4.94 -12.78 -18.44
N ASP A 26 5.70 -13.80 -18.86
CA ASP A 26 5.18 -15.15 -19.04
C ASP A 26 4.84 -15.74 -17.65
N VAL A 27 3.65 -16.35 -17.55
CA VAL A 27 3.10 -16.82 -16.26
C VAL A 27 3.85 -18.05 -15.76
N GLU A 28 4.42 -18.83 -16.68
CA GLU A 28 5.18 -20.04 -16.39
C GLU A 28 6.67 -19.75 -16.14
N GLU A 29 7.14 -18.53 -16.44
CA GLU A 29 8.53 -18.15 -16.22
C GLU A 29 8.73 -17.64 -14.79
N ARG A 30 9.81 -18.11 -14.14
CA ARG A 30 10.11 -17.71 -12.76
C ARG A 30 10.45 -16.23 -12.73
N LEU A 31 9.66 -15.43 -11.99
CA LEU A 31 9.87 -13.99 -11.91
C LEU A 31 11.31 -13.62 -11.51
N PRO A 32 11.91 -12.63 -12.19
CA PRO A 32 13.16 -12.01 -11.76
C PRO A 32 13.10 -11.59 -10.29
N ARG A 33 14.23 -11.75 -9.58
CA ARG A 33 14.32 -11.50 -8.13
C ARG A 33 13.89 -10.08 -7.74
N GLU A 34 14.13 -9.13 -8.63
CA GLU A 34 13.76 -7.71 -8.49
C GLU A 34 12.24 -7.53 -8.38
N LEU A 35 11.47 -8.17 -9.27
CA LEU A 35 10.00 -8.13 -9.26
C LEU A 35 9.41 -8.85 -8.04
N ILE A 36 10.05 -9.92 -7.56
CA ILE A 36 9.64 -10.58 -6.32
C ILE A 36 9.82 -9.64 -5.13
N HIS A 37 10.95 -8.93 -5.04
CA HIS A 37 11.23 -8.01 -3.94
C HIS A 37 10.30 -6.79 -3.96
N GLU A 38 9.96 -6.28 -5.15
CA GLU A 38 8.98 -5.19 -5.28
C GLU A 38 7.58 -5.63 -4.84
N GLY A 39 7.11 -6.79 -5.29
CA GLY A 39 5.83 -7.34 -4.86
C GLY A 39 5.77 -7.63 -3.35
N TRP A 40 6.88 -8.08 -2.76
CA TRP A 40 6.98 -8.28 -1.30
C TRP A 40 6.93 -6.96 -0.53
N ARG A 41 7.70 -5.95 -0.98
CA ARG A 41 7.75 -4.64 -0.35
C ARG A 41 6.38 -3.96 -0.38
N GLN A 42 5.67 -4.06 -1.51
CA GLN A 42 4.36 -3.45 -1.66
C GLN A 42 3.33 -4.10 -0.73
N ARG A 43 3.27 -5.45 -0.67
CA ARG A 43 2.37 -6.17 0.26
C ARG A 43 2.72 -5.92 1.72
N LEU A 44 4.01 -5.95 2.07
CA LEU A 44 4.43 -5.69 3.44
C LEU A 44 4.04 -4.29 3.89
N CYS A 45 4.29 -3.26 3.07
CA CYS A 45 3.93 -1.89 3.41
C CYS A 45 2.42 -1.73 3.62
N GLU A 46 1.58 -2.30 2.75
CA GLU A 46 0.13 -2.23 2.89
C GLU A 46 -0.38 -2.90 4.17
N ILE A 47 0.12 -4.10 4.48
CA ILE A 47 -0.26 -4.82 5.71
C ILE A 47 0.21 -4.05 6.94
N HIS A 48 1.46 -3.57 6.95
CA HIS A 48 2.00 -2.82 8.09
C HIS A 48 1.25 -1.52 8.35
N PHE A 49 0.85 -0.79 7.30
CA PHE A 49 0.08 0.44 7.47
C PHE A 49 -1.28 0.17 8.12
N LEU A 50 -1.98 -0.90 7.72
CA LEU A 50 -3.27 -1.26 8.31
C LEU A 50 -3.11 -1.65 9.78
N GLU A 51 -2.12 -2.48 10.10
CA GLU A 51 -1.82 -2.92 11.46
C GLU A 51 -1.43 -1.75 12.37
N VAL A 52 -0.54 -0.88 11.92
CA VAL A 52 -0.10 0.31 12.68
C VAL A 52 -1.26 1.27 12.88
N THR A 53 -2.09 1.50 11.86
CA THR A 53 -3.24 2.40 11.97
C THR A 53 -4.28 1.83 12.95
N GLY A 54 -4.53 0.51 12.92
CA GLY A 54 -5.41 -0.15 13.88
C GLY A 54 -4.88 -0.11 15.31
N ALA A 55 -3.57 -0.35 15.50
CA ALA A 55 -2.92 -0.26 16.79
C ALA A 55 -2.92 1.17 17.35
N LEU A 56 -2.79 2.19 16.49
CA LEU A 56 -2.76 3.60 16.89
C LEU A 56 -4.16 4.19 17.12
N TYR A 57 -5.19 3.60 16.52
CA TYR A 57 -6.57 4.05 16.67
C TYR A 57 -7.05 4.00 18.13
N LEU A 58 -6.80 2.89 18.83
CA LEU A 58 -7.30 2.66 20.18
C LEU A 58 -6.68 3.65 21.21
N PRO A 59 -5.36 3.88 21.22
CA PRO A 59 -4.73 4.93 22.02
C PRO A 59 -5.24 6.33 21.69
N ALA A 60 -5.42 6.66 20.41
CA ALA A 60 -5.95 7.96 19.99
C ALA A 60 -7.38 8.18 20.51
N LEU A 61 -8.20 7.13 20.49
CA LEU A 61 -9.57 7.17 21.00
C LEU A 61 -9.60 7.37 22.53
N ILE A 62 -8.72 6.68 23.26
CA ILE A 62 -8.57 6.89 24.71
C ILE A 62 -8.16 8.34 25.00
N MET A 63 -7.20 8.88 24.26
CA MET A 63 -6.76 10.27 24.43
C MET A 63 -7.89 11.27 24.15
N ALA A 64 -8.70 11.05 23.12
CA ALA A 64 -9.85 11.87 22.83
C ALA A 64 -10.92 11.80 23.95
N MET A 65 -11.14 10.62 24.53
CA MET A 65 -12.05 10.46 25.69
C MET A 65 -11.54 11.25 26.90
N ILE A 66 -10.26 11.14 27.23
CA ILE A 66 -9.65 11.85 28.35
C ILE A 66 -9.75 13.37 28.14
N ALA A 67 -9.48 13.85 26.93
CA ALA A 67 -9.56 15.27 26.59
C ALA A 67 -10.99 15.84 26.68
N LEU A 68 -12.00 15.11 26.21
CA LEU A 68 -13.38 15.55 26.35
C LEU A 68 -13.89 15.44 27.79
N GLY A 69 -13.48 14.41 28.53
CA GLY A 69 -13.83 14.25 29.94
C GLY A 69 -13.26 15.37 30.81
N SER A 70 -12.02 15.80 30.55
CA SER A 70 -11.38 16.88 31.31
C SER A 70 -12.03 18.25 31.07
N ALA A 71 -12.50 18.50 29.84
CA ALA A 71 -13.13 19.77 29.47
C ALA A 71 -14.60 19.90 29.90
N HIS A 72 -15.16 18.96 30.69
CA HIS A 72 -16.55 18.95 31.15
C HIS A 72 -17.56 19.18 30.01
N VAL A 73 -17.21 18.68 28.82
CA VAL A 73 -18.03 18.82 27.62
C VAL A 73 -19.29 17.98 27.79
N ASN A 74 -20.41 18.44 27.22
CA ASN A 74 -21.66 17.68 27.23
C ASN A 74 -21.40 16.26 26.70
N PRO A 75 -21.74 15.19 27.47
CA PRO A 75 -21.43 13.81 27.08
C PRO A 75 -22.03 13.44 25.72
N LEU A 76 -23.12 14.08 25.30
CA LEU A 76 -23.72 13.88 23.98
C LEU A 76 -22.75 14.25 22.84
N LEU A 77 -22.03 15.37 22.98
CA LEU A 77 -21.00 15.77 22.02
C LEU A 77 -19.85 14.76 21.98
N GLY A 78 -19.50 14.17 23.13
CA GLY A 78 -18.48 13.13 23.17
C GLY A 78 -18.87 11.87 22.41
N PHE A 79 -20.12 11.44 22.52
CA PHE A 79 -20.61 10.32 21.71
C PHE A 79 -20.59 10.63 20.20
N VAL A 80 -20.94 11.85 19.80
CA VAL A 80 -20.89 12.26 18.39
C VAL A 80 -19.45 12.24 17.85
N VAL A 81 -18.49 12.79 18.61
CA VAL A 81 -17.07 12.80 18.23
C VAL A 81 -16.50 11.37 18.17
N MET A 82 -16.84 10.52 19.13
CA MET A 82 -16.41 9.12 19.14
C MET A 82 -16.98 8.35 17.95
N SER A 83 -18.28 8.53 17.67
CA SER A 83 -18.95 7.86 16.57
C SER A 83 -18.41 8.31 15.21
N SER A 84 -18.02 9.59 15.06
CA SER A 84 -17.42 10.08 13.82
C SER A 84 -15.99 9.56 13.61
N LEU A 85 -15.18 9.52 14.67
CA LEU A 85 -13.83 8.92 14.62
C LEU A 85 -13.89 7.43 14.27
N PHE A 86 -14.85 6.70 14.85
CA PHE A 86 -15.08 5.29 14.53
C PHE A 86 -15.55 5.08 13.09
N MET A 87 -16.48 5.90 12.62
CA MET A 87 -16.93 5.83 11.23
C MET A 87 -15.78 6.14 10.25
N GLY A 88 -14.95 7.14 10.54
CA GLY A 88 -13.77 7.46 9.74
C GLY A 88 -12.78 6.30 9.66
N PHE A 89 -12.53 5.63 10.79
CA PHE A 89 -11.68 4.44 10.82
C PHE A 89 -12.28 3.26 10.04
N LEU A 90 -13.59 3.02 10.14
CA LEU A 90 -14.27 1.99 9.35
C LEU A 90 -14.18 2.27 7.84
N ILE A 91 -14.43 3.51 7.41
CA ILE A 91 -14.31 3.88 6.00
C ILE A 91 -12.88 3.68 5.51
N TYR A 92 -11.88 4.07 6.31
CA TYR A 92 -10.47 3.89 5.98
C TYR A 92 -10.10 2.41 5.82
N THR A 93 -10.48 1.56 6.77
CA THR A 93 -10.20 0.12 6.73
C THR A 93 -10.90 -0.59 5.57
N ILE A 94 -12.15 -0.22 5.27
CA ILE A 94 -12.87 -0.74 4.10
C ILE A 94 -12.22 -0.27 2.80
N SER A 95 -11.89 1.02 2.67
CA SER A 95 -11.23 1.55 1.48
C SER A 95 -9.86 0.96 1.24
N ALA A 96 -9.11 0.65 2.30
CA ALA A 96 -7.81 -0.01 2.22
C ALA A 96 -7.92 -1.47 1.74
N ARG A 97 -9.06 -2.13 1.98
CA ARG A 97 -9.30 -3.51 1.53
C ARG A 97 -9.65 -3.62 0.04
N TYR A 98 -10.17 -2.55 -0.57
CA TYR A 98 -10.60 -2.52 -1.98
C TYR A 98 -9.56 -1.90 -2.93
N ARG A 99 -8.40 -1.46 -2.41
CA ARG A 99 -7.23 -1.10 -3.22
C ARG A 99 -6.34 -2.32 -3.42
#